data_AF-A0A0F9DSS9-F1
#
_entry.id   AF-A0A0F9DSS9-F1
#
_cell.length_a   1.000
_cell.length_b   1.000
_cell.length_c   1.000
_cell.angle_alpha   90.00
_cell.angle_beta   90.00
_cell.angle_gamma   90.00
#
_symmetry.space_group_name_H-M   'P 1'
#
loop_
_entity.id
_entity.type
_entity.pdbx_description
1 polymer ?
#
loop_
_entity_poly.entity_id
_entity_poly.type
_entity_poly.pdbx_seq_one_letter_code
_entity_poly.pdbx_strand_id
1 'polypeptide(L)'
;MKIPINGKPIYEASVTLHEWRWRFTRSPGPPASTTRLVLLVLSIYMDRVGECWPSIGELACACALSERAIGKHIRLAEDGGWIRITRRPRSNYRRNTYLA
;
A
#
# COMPACT_ATOMS: atom_id res chain seq x y z
N MET A 1 -11.06 13.05 3.80
CA MET A 1 -10.56 14.29 3.20
C MET A 1 -9.46 13.90 2.22
N LYS A 2 -9.78 13.89 0.92
CA LYS A 2 -8.81 13.61 -0.15
C LYS A 2 -7.91 14.85 -0.23
N ILE A 3 -6.59 14.70 -0.15
CA ILE A 3 -5.67 15.78 -0.55
C ILE A 3 -5.15 15.41 -1.95
N PRO A 4 -5.89 15.73 -3.02
CA PRO A 4 -5.32 15.74 -4.35
C PRO A 4 -4.50 17.02 -4.49
N ILE A 5 -3.19 16.93 -4.36
CA ILE A 5 -2.33 17.96 -4.93
C ILE A 5 -2.34 17.74 -6.46
N ASN A 6 -2.98 18.66 -7.19
CA ASN A 6 -3.12 18.71 -8.66
C ASN A 6 -4.06 17.70 -9.35
N GLY A 7 -5.11 17.23 -8.67
CA GLY A 7 -6.21 16.51 -9.35
C GLY A 7 -5.86 15.15 -9.97
N LYS A 8 -4.66 14.62 -9.69
CA LYS A 8 -4.20 13.29 -10.14
C LYS A 8 -4.03 12.34 -8.94
N PRO A 9 -4.31 11.04 -9.09
CA PRO A 9 -4.00 10.06 -8.05
C PRO A 9 -2.49 10.00 -7.80
N ILE A 10 -2.07 9.79 -6.55
CA ILE A 10 -0.65 9.76 -6.15
C ILE A 10 0.12 8.64 -6.88
N TYR A 11 -0.58 7.61 -7.36
CA TYR A 11 -0.07 6.45 -8.08
C TYR A 11 0.04 6.61 -9.61
N GLU A 12 -0.22 7.80 -10.18
CA GLU A 12 -0.26 7.98 -11.64
C GLU A 12 0.97 8.73 -12.20
N ALA A 13 1.81 7.97 -12.92
CA ALA A 13 2.98 8.33 -13.73
C ALA A 13 4.21 8.95 -13.01
N SER A 14 5.30 8.17 -12.98
CA SER A 14 6.71 8.54 -12.70
C SER A 14 7.11 8.91 -11.27
N VAL A 15 6.38 8.46 -10.24
CA VAL A 15 6.86 8.56 -8.85
C VAL A 15 7.83 7.41 -8.57
N THR A 16 9.06 7.73 -8.13
CA THR A 16 10.02 6.68 -7.72
C THR A 16 9.60 6.06 -6.38
N LEU A 17 9.96 4.80 -6.13
CA LEU A 17 9.74 4.18 -4.81
C LEU A 17 10.32 5.00 -3.65
N HIS A 18 11.45 5.67 -3.88
CA HIS A 18 12.05 6.57 -2.90
C HIS A 18 11.12 7.75 -2.57
N GLU A 19 10.62 8.44 -3.59
CA GLU A 19 9.67 9.56 -3.42
C GLU A 19 8.36 9.10 -2.76
N TRP A 20 7.84 7.93 -3.15
CA TRP A 20 6.65 7.34 -2.53
C TRP A 20 6.86 7.06 -1.03
N ARG A 21 7.99 6.44 -0.66
CA ARG A 21 8.40 6.23 0.74
C ARG A 21 8.54 7.55 1.49
N TRP A 22 9.15 8.54 0.86
CA TRP A 22 9.33 9.86 1.45
C TRP A 22 7.99 10.54 1.76
N ARG A 23 6.99 10.39 0.89
CA ARG A 23 5.65 10.98 1.10
C ARG A 23 4.89 10.34 2.25
N PHE A 24 4.75 9.01 2.30
CA PHE A 24 3.94 8.39 3.36
C PHE A 24 4.65 8.37 4.73
N THR A 25 5.96 8.61 4.81
CA THR A 25 6.69 8.71 6.08
C THR A 25 6.68 10.12 6.67
N ARG A 26 6.31 11.14 5.89
CA ARG A 26 6.25 12.54 6.34
C ARG A 26 4.84 13.03 6.63
N SER A 27 4.74 14.29 7.04
CA SER A 27 3.47 14.99 7.19
C SER A 27 3.20 15.89 5.98
N PRO A 28 1.98 15.86 5.38
CA PRO A 28 0.87 14.99 5.73
C PRO A 28 1.06 13.57 5.14
N GLY A 29 0.80 12.54 5.96
CA GLY A 29 0.85 11.13 5.57
C GLY A 29 -0.27 10.35 6.24
N PRO A 30 -0.33 9.01 6.14
CA PRO A 30 -1.36 8.22 6.80
C PRO A 30 -1.42 8.50 8.31
N PRO A 31 -2.60 8.73 8.91
CA PRO A 31 -2.69 9.10 10.32
C PRO A 31 -2.33 7.94 11.26
N ALA A 32 -2.56 6.70 10.84
CA ALA A 32 -2.21 5.52 11.63
C ALA A 32 -0.75 5.10 11.38
N SER A 33 0.04 5.01 12.45
CA SER A 33 1.43 4.52 12.40
C SER A 33 1.52 3.13 11.75
N THR A 34 0.58 2.23 12.08
CA THR A 34 0.50 0.89 11.50
C THR A 34 0.25 0.92 9.99
N THR A 35 -0.49 1.90 9.45
CA THR A 35 -0.64 2.05 8.00
C THR A 35 0.69 2.41 7.34
N ARG A 36 1.49 3.27 7.98
CA ARG A 36 2.83 3.60 7.48
C ARG A 36 3.78 2.41 7.50
N LEU A 37 3.72 1.59 8.57
CA LEU A 37 4.47 0.33 8.64
C LEU A 37 4.09 -0.61 7.49
N VAL A 38 2.80 -0.81 7.25
CA VAL A 38 2.31 -1.69 6.17
C VAL A 38 2.76 -1.18 4.79
N LEU A 39 2.71 0.13 4.54
CA LEU A 39 3.21 0.74 3.30
C LEU A 39 4.73 0.56 3.15
N LEU A 40 5.50 0.72 4.24
CA LEU A 40 6.93 0.51 4.24
C LEU A 40 7.28 -0.95 3.93
N VAL A 41 6.59 -1.91 4.54
CA VAL A 41 6.79 -3.34 4.27
C VAL A 41 6.41 -3.67 2.83
N LEU A 42 5.27 -3.20 2.33
CA LEU A 42 4.89 -3.36 0.92
C LEU A 42 5.99 -2.85 -0.02
N SER A 43 6.61 -1.72 0.32
CA SER A 43 7.71 -1.15 -0.47
C SER A 43 8.92 -2.08 -0.63
N ILE A 44 9.12 -3.04 0.27
CA ILE A 44 10.21 -4.03 0.20
C ILE A 44 9.89 -5.11 -0.83
N TYR A 45 8.61 -5.43 -1.00
CA TYR A 45 8.12 -6.41 -1.98
C TYR A 45 7.92 -5.82 -3.38
N MET A 46 7.98 -4.49 -3.52
CA MET A 46 7.75 -3.81 -4.80
C MET A 46 8.90 -4.02 -5.79
N ASP A 47 8.54 -4.30 -7.03
CA ASP A 47 9.46 -4.35 -8.14
C ASP A 47 9.84 -2.93 -8.64
N ARG A 48 10.56 -2.87 -9.77
CA ARG A 48 11.04 -1.59 -10.34
C ARG A 48 9.92 -0.65 -10.81
N VAL A 49 8.71 -1.16 -11.02
CA VAL A 49 7.56 -0.39 -11.47
C VAL A 49 6.53 -0.18 -10.34
N GLY A 50 6.86 -0.60 -9.11
CA GLY A 50 6.01 -0.38 -7.94
C GLY A 50 4.90 -1.43 -7.77
N GLU A 51 4.96 -2.54 -8.51
CA GLU A 51 4.01 -3.63 -8.34
C GLU A 51 4.50 -4.64 -7.29
N CYS A 52 3.58 -5.20 -6.51
CA CYS A 52 3.87 -6.35 -5.66
C CYS A 52 2.65 -7.23 -5.43
N TRP A 53 2.89 -8.47 -4.98
CA TRP A 53 1.84 -9.49 -4.80
C TRP A 53 1.93 -10.30 -3.49
N PRO A 54 2.36 -9.72 -2.34
CA PRO A 54 2.40 -10.48 -1.10
C PRO A 54 0.99 -10.84 -0.63
N SER A 55 0.86 -12.05 -0.10
CA SER A 55 -0.32 -12.52 0.60
C SER A 55 -0.54 -11.75 1.92
N ILE A 56 -1.76 -11.81 2.45
CA ILE A 56 -2.07 -11.22 3.77
C ILE A 56 -1.23 -11.88 4.87
N GLY A 57 -0.98 -13.20 4.78
CA GLY A 57 -0.16 -13.94 5.73
C GLY A 57 1.31 -13.52 5.71
N GLU A 58 1.91 -13.31 4.52
CA GLU A 58 3.28 -12.80 4.39
C GLU A 58 3.41 -11.40 5.01
N LEU A 59 2.46 -10.51 4.73
CA LEU A 59 2.44 -9.17 5.33
C LEU A 59 2.22 -9.21 6.84
N ALA A 60 1.36 -10.11 7.33
CA ALA A 60 1.11 -10.30 8.76
C ALA A 60 2.39 -10.73 9.49
N CYS A 61 3.11 -11.70 8.93
CA CYS A 61 4.41 -12.15 9.43
C CYS A 61 5.44 -11.01 9.42
N ALA A 62 5.62 -10.35 8.26
CA ALA A 62 6.63 -9.29 8.10
C ALA A 62 6.37 -8.05 8.96
N CYS A 63 5.10 -7.72 9.24
CA CYS A 63 4.75 -6.59 10.10
C CYS A 63 4.62 -6.97 11.59
N ALA A 64 4.70 -8.25 11.94
CA ALA A 64 4.33 -8.77 13.26
C ALA A 64 2.91 -8.34 13.70
N LEU A 65 1.93 -8.48 12.80
CA LEU A 65 0.53 -8.09 13.01
C LEU A 65 -0.42 -9.24 12.73
N SER A 66 -1.66 -9.16 13.23
CA SER A 66 -2.71 -10.08 12.82
C SER A 66 -3.15 -9.82 11.37
N GLU A 67 -3.63 -10.85 10.68
CA GLU A 67 -4.22 -10.71 9.33
C GLU A 67 -5.39 -9.71 9.30
N ARG A 68 -6.17 -9.64 10.40
CA ARG A 68 -7.24 -8.66 10.55
C ARG A 68 -6.70 -7.23 10.58
N ALA A 69 -5.61 -6.99 11.29
CA ALA A 69 -4.95 -5.67 11.32
C ALA A 69 -4.39 -5.32 9.94
N ILE A 70 -3.73 -6.26 9.26
CA ILE A 70 -3.25 -6.08 7.88
C ILE A 70 -4.42 -5.69 6.96
N GLY A 71 -5.51 -6.45 6.96
CA GLY A 71 -6.68 -6.17 6.14
C GLY A 71 -7.29 -4.78 6.42
N LYS A 72 -7.34 -4.36 7.69
CA LYS A 72 -7.77 -3.00 8.06
C LYS A 72 -6.84 -1.92 7.49
N HIS A 73 -5.52 -2.07 7.68
CA HIS A 73 -4.55 -1.04 7.29
C HIS A 73 -4.32 -0.97 5.78
N ILE A 74 -4.47 -2.08 5.06
CA ILE A 74 -4.52 -2.11 3.60
C ILE A 74 -5.72 -1.32 3.08
N ARG A 75 -6.91 -1.50 3.66
CA ARG A 75 -8.09 -0.70 3.28
C ARG A 75 -7.88 0.78 3.55
N LEU A 76 -7.34 1.15 4.71
CA LEU A 76 -7.02 2.54 5.02
C LEU A 76 -5.99 3.15 4.06
N ALA A 77 -5.01 2.36 3.61
CA ALA A 77 -4.04 2.79 2.61
C ALA A 77 -4.70 3.00 1.24
N GLU A 78 -5.56 2.08 0.80
CA GLU A 78 -6.33 2.16 -0.44
C GLU A 78 -7.30 3.36 -0.43
N ASP A 79 -8.10 3.50 0.63
CA ASP A 79 -9.03 4.62 0.83
C ASP A 79 -8.29 5.97 0.89
N GLY A 80 -7.07 5.96 1.42
CA GLY A 80 -6.16 7.11 1.46
C GLY A 80 -5.46 7.42 0.13
N GLY A 81 -5.62 6.57 -0.89
CA GLY A 81 -5.00 6.75 -2.20
C GLY A 81 -3.50 6.46 -2.25
N TRP A 82 -2.96 5.74 -1.26
CA TRP A 82 -1.54 5.37 -1.19
C TRP A 82 -1.20 4.15 -2.02
N ILE A 83 -2.18 3.27 -2.22
CA ILE A 83 -2.07 2.06 -3.03
C ILE A 83 -3.36 1.84 -3.81
N ARG A 84 -3.26 1.13 -4.93
CA ARG A 84 -4.41 0.55 -5.64
C ARG A 84 -4.36 -0.97 -5.55
N ILE A 85 -5.48 -1.62 -5.23
CA ILE A 85 -5.56 -3.08 -5.13
C ILE A 85 -6.35 -3.66 -6.30
N THR A 86 -5.69 -4.44 -7.14
CA THR A 86 -6.40 -5.25 -8.14
C THR A 86 -6.76 -6.60 -7.54
N ARG A 87 -8.06 -6.81 -7.31
CA ARG A 87 -8.61 -8.11 -6.85
C ARG A 87 -8.97 -8.95 -8.08
N ARG A 88 -8.25 -10.05 -8.32
CA ARG A 88 -8.58 -10.98 -9.42
C ARG A 88 -9.85 -11.77 -9.06
N PRO A 89 -10.84 -11.90 -9.97
CA PRO A 89 -12.00 -12.75 -9.73
C PRO A 89 -11.58 -14.23 -9.65
N ARG A 90 -11.82 -14.80 -8.47
CA ARG A 90 -11.85 -16.23 -8.08
C ARG A 90 -11.05 -17.22 -8.95
N SER A 91 -9.72 -17.10 -8.93
CA SER A 91 -8.86 -18.29 -8.87
C SER A 91 -8.83 -18.75 -7.40
N ASN A 92 -8.62 -20.03 -7.11
CA ASN A 92 -8.61 -20.60 -5.75
C ASN A 92 -7.58 -19.93 -4.79
N TYR A 93 -6.79 -18.98 -5.26
CA TYR A 93 -5.86 -18.17 -4.49
C TYR A 93 -6.26 -16.68 -4.55
N ARG A 94 -6.56 -16.09 -3.39
CA ARG A 94 -6.74 -14.63 -3.27
C ARG A 94 -5.37 -13.96 -3.39
N ARG A 95 -5.03 -13.50 -4.59
CA ARG A 95 -3.86 -12.63 -4.80
C ARG A 95 -4.34 -11.19 -4.93
N ASN A 96 -3.77 -10.32 -4.10
CA ASN A 96 -3.90 -8.88 -4.22
C ASN A 96 -2.68 -8.37 -4.98
N THR A 97 -2.90 -7.56 -6.01
CA THR A 97 -1.82 -6.79 -6.64
C THR A 97 -1.88 -5.38 -6.13
N TYR A 98 -0.76 -4.86 -5.62
CA TYR A 98 -0.66 -3.50 -5.10
C TYR A 98 0.15 -2.63 -6.05
N LEU A 99 -0.29 -1.39 -6.23
CA LEU A 99 0.39 -0.38 -7.06
C LEU A 99 0.56 0.90 -6.25
N ALA A 100 1.80 1.41 -6.17
CA ALA A 100 2.19 2.64 -5.51
C ALA A 100 2.03 3.89 -6.38
#